data_AF-A0A1G2Z4R8-F1
#
_entry.id   AF-A0A1G2Z4R8-F1
#
_cell.length_a   1.000
_cell.length_b   1.000
_cell.length_c   1.000
_cell.angle_alpha   90.00
_cell.angle_beta   90.00
_cell.angle_gamma   90.00
#
_symmetry.space_group_name_H-M   'P 1'
#
loop_
_entity.id
_entity.type
_entity.pdbx_description
1 polymer ?
#
loop_
_entity_poly.entity_id
_entity_poly.type
_entity_poly.pdbx_seq_one_letter_code
_entity_poly.pdbx_strand_id
1 'polypeptide(L)' 'MIRNWSLLILTWGCLSFFVNSSHAAGYSPQAGRLHPDFTLPGIADSEPVSLSQFRGRKVLLIHFASW' A
#
# COMPACT_ATOMS: atom_id res chain seq x y z
N MET A 1 31.57 -43.18 12.35
CA MET A 1 30.23 -42.54 12.19
C MET A 1 30.43 -41.02 12.28
N ILE A 2 29.68 -40.24 11.49
CA ILE A 2 29.68 -38.75 11.39
C ILE A 2 30.75 -38.16 10.43
N ARG A 3 30.43 -38.15 9.13
CA ARG A 3 31.14 -37.35 8.11
C ARG A 3 30.23 -36.92 6.95
N ASN A 4 28.92 -36.75 7.19
CA ASN A 4 27.98 -36.45 6.10
C ASN A 4 26.80 -35.54 6.51
N TRP A 5 26.97 -34.70 7.51
CA TRP A 5 25.88 -33.84 8.02
C TRP A 5 25.89 -32.41 7.46
N SER A 6 27.03 -31.94 6.93
CA SER A 6 27.18 -30.56 6.46
C SER A 6 26.43 -30.25 5.14
N LEU A 7 26.01 -31.28 4.39
CA LEU A 7 25.31 -31.13 3.11
C LEU A 7 23.79 -30.97 3.22
N LEU A 8 23.19 -31.24 4.38
CA LEU A 8 21.74 -31.15 4.58
C LEU A 8 21.25 -29.78 5.04
N ILE A 9 22.15 -28.88 5.46
CA ILE A 9 21.76 -27.57 5.99
C ILE A 9 21.66 -26.52 4.88
N LEU A 10 22.32 -26.73 3.73
CA LEU A 10 22.37 -25.74 2.65
C LEU A 10 21.12 -25.72 1.75
N THR A 11 20.33 -26.79 1.72
CA THR A 11 19.12 -26.90 0.87
C THR A 11 17.87 -26.34 1.51
N TRP A 12 17.88 -26.01 2.82
CA TRP A 12 16.72 -25.42 3.51
C TRP A 12 16.73 -23.89 3.56
N GLY A 13 17.82 -23.23 3.18
CA GLY A 13 17.97 -21.77 3.27
C GLY A 13 17.22 -20.96 2.21
N CYS A 14 16.77 -21.58 1.10
CA CYS A 14 16.26 -20.85 -0.07
C CYS A 14 14.74 -20.67 -0.13
N LEU A 15 13.93 -21.19 0.81
CA LEU A 15 12.46 -21.18 0.64
C LEU A 15 11.70 -20.03 1.30
N SER A 16 12.39 -19.02 1.83
CA SER A 16 11.76 -17.93 2.59
C SER A 16 11.97 -16.56 1.96
N PHE A 17 11.95 -16.44 0.64
CA PHE A 17 11.60 -15.16 0.02
C PHE A 17 10.09 -15.00 0.14
N PHE A 18 9.63 -14.51 1.29
CA PHE A 18 8.24 -14.10 1.48
C PHE A 18 7.95 -12.96 0.50
N VAL A 19 7.30 -13.29 -0.61
CA VAL A 19 6.69 -12.28 -1.48
C VAL A 19 5.52 -11.71 -0.69
N ASN A 20 5.70 -10.53 -0.09
CA ASN A 20 4.60 -9.78 0.49
C ASN A 20 3.72 -9.28 -0.66
N SER A 21 2.66 -10.02 -0.97
CA SER A 21 1.59 -9.52 -1.82
C SER A 21 0.83 -8.45 -1.04
N SER A 22 1.05 -7.17 -1.36
CA SER A 22 0.21 -6.09 -0.88
C SER A 22 -1.17 -6.19 -1.55
N HIS A 23 -2.15 -6.71 -0.82
CA HIS A 23 -3.53 -6.73 -1.28
C HIS A 23 -4.22 -5.43 -0.83
N ALA A 24 -4.13 -4.39 -1.65
CA ALA A 24 -5.00 -3.24 -1.48
C ALA A 24 -6.44 -3.67 -1.83
N ALA A 25 -7.43 -3.26 -1.02
CA ALA A 25 -8.82 -3.39 -1.42
C ALA A 25 -9.02 -2.72 -2.78
N GLY A 26 -9.80 -3.35 -3.67
CA GLY A 26 -10.04 -2.81 -5.01
C GLY A 26 -10.68 -1.43 -4.95
N TYR A 27 -9.96 -0.41 -5.45
CA TYR A 27 -10.48 0.95 -5.58
C TYR A 27 -11.02 1.16 -6.99
N SER A 28 -12.34 1.29 -7.12
CA SER A 28 -13.03 1.48 -8.40
C SER A 28 -14.10 2.57 -8.28
N PRO A 29 -13.71 3.86 -8.35
CA PRO A 29 -14.66 4.96 -8.29
C PRO A 29 -15.56 4.94 -9.52
N GLN A 30 -16.87 5.14 -9.31
CA GLN A 30 -17.86 5.15 -10.39
C GLN A 30 -18.33 6.57 -10.68
N ALA A 31 -18.42 6.92 -11.97
CA ALA A 31 -19.00 8.20 -12.39
C ALA A 31 -20.44 8.35 -11.89
N GLY A 32 -20.79 9.56 -11.43
CA GLY A 32 -22.12 9.85 -10.87
C GLY A 32 -22.36 9.33 -9.45
N ARG A 33 -21.48 8.48 -8.90
CA ARG A 33 -21.52 8.11 -7.48
C ARG A 33 -20.69 9.07 -6.64
N LEU A 34 -21.17 9.35 -5.44
CA LEU A 34 -20.42 10.12 -4.46
C LEU A 34 -19.14 9.35 -4.10
N HIS A 35 -18.00 10.01 -4.20
CA HIS A 35 -16.75 9.47 -3.69
C HIS A 35 -16.82 9.34 -2.15
N PRO A 36 -16.34 8.23 -1.55
CA PRO A 36 -16.22 8.11 -0.09
C PRO A 36 -15.38 9.25 0.50
N ASP A 37 -15.77 9.75 1.68
CA ASP A 37 -14.93 10.73 2.35
C ASP A 37 -13.70 10.03 2.96
N PHE A 38 -12.60 10.76 3.05
CA PHE A 38 -11.38 10.31 3.69
C PHE A 38 -10.59 11.50 4.21
N THR A 39 -9.73 11.25 5.18
CA THR A 39 -8.84 12.24 5.79
C THR A 39 -7.40 11.75 5.68
N LEU A 40 -6.51 12.62 5.20
CA LEU A 40 -5.08 12.38 5.09
C LEU A 40 -4.31 13.49 5.82
N PRO A 41 -3.08 13.23 6.28
CA PRO A 41 -2.20 14.29 6.74
C PRO A 41 -1.83 15.23 5.58
N GLY A 42 -1.86 16.53 5.85
CA GLY A 42 -1.41 17.56 4.93
C GLY A 42 0.10 17.46 4.67
N ILE A 43 0.52 17.75 3.43
CA ILE A 43 1.95 17.63 3.05
C ILE A 43 2.78 18.76 3.67
N ALA A 44 2.21 19.96 3.85
CA ALA A 44 2.95 21.15 4.28
C ALA A 44 3.13 21.22 5.81
N ASP A 45 2.08 20.87 6.56
CA ASP A 45 1.94 21.12 7.99
C ASP A 45 1.53 19.86 8.78
N SER A 46 1.30 18.73 8.12
CA SER A 46 0.73 17.50 8.70
C SER A 46 -0.69 17.67 9.27
N GLU A 47 -1.33 18.81 9.05
CA GLU A 47 -2.69 19.06 9.53
C GLU A 47 -3.69 18.16 8.80
N PRO A 48 -4.74 17.65 9.46
CA PRO A 48 -5.71 16.78 8.81
C PRO A 48 -6.47 17.48 7.67
N VAL A 49 -6.40 16.92 6.47
CA VAL A 49 -7.13 17.37 5.29
C VAL A 49 -8.14 16.31 4.88
N SER A 50 -9.41 16.70 4.81
CA SER A 50 -10.52 15.82 4.42
C SER A 50 -11.06 16.18 3.04
N LEU A 51 -11.48 15.18 2.26
CA LEU A 51 -12.09 15.43 0.94
C LEU A 51 -13.34 16.32 1.04
N SER A 52 -14.12 16.18 2.13
CA SER A 52 -15.30 17.01 2.42
C SER A 52 -15.00 18.51 2.59
N GLN A 53 -13.77 18.92 2.91
CA GLN A 53 -13.40 20.34 2.98
C GLN A 53 -13.44 21.04 1.60
N PHE A 54 -13.39 20.27 0.50
CA PHE A 54 -13.38 20.79 -0.86
C PHE A 54 -14.76 20.76 -1.56
N ARG A 55 -15.85 20.52 -0.83
CA ARG A 55 -17.21 20.52 -1.41
C ARG A 55 -17.52 21.85 -2.11
N GLY A 56 -18.32 21.77 -3.18
CA GLY A 56 -18.61 22.91 -4.05
C GLY A 56 -17.52 23.27 -5.06
N ARG A 57 -16.38 22.54 -5.06
CA ARG A 57 -15.28 22.71 -6.01
C ARG A 57 -15.09 21.46 -6.86
N LYS A 58 -14.62 21.62 -8.10
CA LYS A 58 -14.12 20.51 -8.91
C LYS A 58 -12.72 20.14 -8.43
N VAL A 59 -12.49 18.87 -8.10
CA VAL A 59 -11.24 18.38 -7.50
C VAL A 59 -10.75 17.19 -8.30
N LEU A 60 -9.43 17.08 -8.48
CA LEU A 60 -8.76 15.91 -9.03
C LEU A 60 -7.99 15.21 -7.90
N LEU A 61 -8.21 13.91 -7.75
CA LEU A 61 -7.42 13.07 -6.85
C LEU A 61 -6.29 12.42 -7.65
N ILE A 62 -5.06 12.72 -7.29
CA ILE A 62 -3.86 12.19 -7.93
C ILE A 62 -3.14 11.30 -6.92
N HIS A 63 -3.19 9.99 -7.14
CA HIS A 63 -2.39 9.03 -6.37
C HIS A 63 -1.06 8.83 -7.09
N PHE A 64 0.05 9.15 -6.44
CA PHE A 64 1.39 8.99 -7.00
C PHE A 64 2.37 8.53 -5.93
N ALA A 65 3.49 7.98 -6.40
CA ALA A 65 4.66 7.67 -5.62
C ALA A 65 5.86 8.33 -6.30
N SER A 66 6.76 8.93 -5.53
CA SER A 66 7.90 9.70 -6.07
C SER A 66 9.20 8.91 -6.18
N TRP A 67 9.19 7.63 -5.82
CA TRP A 67 10.37 6.76 -5.79
C TRP A 67 10.55 5.98 -7.10
#